data_AF-A0A9X8VLG4-F1
#
_entry.id   AF-A0A9X8VLG4-F1
#
_cell.length_a   1.000
_cell.length_b   1.000
_cell.length_c   1.000
_cell.angle_alpha   90.00
_cell.angle_beta   90.00
_cell.angle_gamma   90.00
#
_symmetry.space_group_name_H-M   'P 1'
#
loop_
_entity.id
_entity.type
_entity.pdbx_description
1 polymer ?
#
loop_
_entity_poly.entity_id
_entity_poly.type
_entity_poly.pdbx_seq_one_letter_code
_entity_poly.pdbx_strand_id
1 'polypeptide(L)'
;GKIDYRTLERQSRMPEPTRELRSTTFNTLVHEVWLATLGSDDGDFFTLGGESLQAIKIINVLNAHCRLDLNLSDILEHPRLADFCRHLTQLAHARYGLDPQHLDIRCAIGRCLSTEAPTSSRLFIQSPEGTDERLLLAALADKRGVDILSPQALPLPAEWSLNAAIFNVPNEATQYASWLDALSALLHTLPGRVNHMIFMHDTAGGARLTQGLLRDFRHERLLLLHKVDARRQAVDAGVTELIALSARLGYFPHIRFDTANERLNGCVLRIFGFDDGENIDHRAAFTMAQRRNPGVQLCSLAHWLNLISAHSDKRPNKSGRTAKTIDVNMEGAH
;
A
#
# COMPACT_ATOMS: atom_id res chain seq x y z
N GLY A 1 18.64 -18.54 -57.51
CA GLY A 1 17.87 -17.29 -57.40
C GLY A 1 16.86 -17.43 -56.29
N LYS A 2 16.90 -16.50 -55.33
CA LYS A 2 15.97 -16.23 -54.22
C LYS A 2 15.61 -17.41 -53.28
N ILE A 3 16.27 -17.43 -52.13
CA ILE A 3 15.76 -18.07 -50.92
C ILE A 3 14.60 -17.19 -50.41
N ASP A 4 13.41 -17.79 -50.27
CA ASP A 4 12.21 -17.12 -49.78
C ASP A 4 12.31 -16.87 -48.27
N TYR A 5 12.53 -15.62 -47.88
CA TYR A 5 12.63 -15.18 -46.47
C TYR A 5 11.29 -15.21 -45.71
N ARG A 6 10.17 -15.50 -46.37
CA ARG A 6 8.82 -15.50 -45.76
C ARG A 6 8.47 -16.75 -44.96
N THR A 7 9.33 -17.77 -44.94
CA THR A 7 9.07 -19.03 -44.22
C THR A 7 9.74 -19.08 -42.84
N LEU A 8 10.59 -18.10 -42.49
CA LEU A 8 11.33 -18.07 -41.22
C LEU A 8 10.64 -17.29 -40.09
N GLU A 9 9.53 -16.58 -40.35
CA GLU A 9 8.80 -15.83 -39.31
C GLU A 9 7.86 -16.70 -38.46
N ARG A 10 7.85 -18.03 -38.65
CA ARG A 10 6.99 -18.96 -37.88
C ARG A 10 7.69 -19.75 -36.78
N GLN A 11 8.96 -19.49 -36.51
CA GLN A 11 9.66 -20.10 -35.37
C GLN A 11 10.41 -19.05 -34.56
N SER A 12 10.07 -18.98 -33.26
CA SER A 12 10.68 -18.19 -32.18
C SER A 12 10.03 -16.80 -32.00
N ARG A 13 9.32 -16.49 -30.92
CA ARG A 13 9.55 -16.85 -29.51
C ARG A 13 8.22 -17.08 -28.80
N MET A 14 8.15 -18.22 -28.10
CA MET A 14 7.23 -18.40 -26.98
C MET A 14 7.39 -17.23 -25.98
N PRO A 15 6.39 -16.89 -25.16
CA PRO A 15 6.62 -15.99 -24.05
C PRO A 15 7.74 -16.59 -23.20
N GLU A 16 8.89 -15.91 -23.16
CA GLU A 16 9.95 -16.21 -22.20
C GLU A 16 9.28 -16.26 -20.82
N PRO A 17 9.51 -17.32 -20.02
CA PRO A 17 9.00 -17.34 -18.65
C PRO A 17 9.51 -16.07 -18.00
N THR A 18 8.60 -15.28 -17.45
CA THR A 18 8.89 -14.10 -16.64
C THR A 18 9.95 -14.54 -15.63
N ARG A 19 11.22 -14.23 -15.91
CA ARG A 19 12.32 -14.59 -15.02
C ARG A 19 12.03 -13.79 -13.76
N GLU A 20 11.50 -14.47 -12.75
CA GLU A 20 11.11 -13.83 -11.50
C GLU A 20 12.29 -12.99 -11.03
N LEU A 21 12.12 -11.67 -11.03
CA LEU A 21 13.15 -10.76 -10.60
C LEU A 21 13.39 -11.04 -9.11
N ARG A 22 14.55 -11.63 -8.80
CA ARG A 22 14.89 -12.08 -7.46
C ARG A 22 15.45 -10.94 -6.62
N SER A 23 15.94 -9.88 -7.27
CA SER A 23 16.64 -8.75 -6.64
C SER A 23 15.85 -8.03 -5.56
N THR A 24 16.47 -7.91 -4.40
CA THR A 24 15.97 -7.15 -3.25
C THR A 24 16.39 -5.68 -3.30
N THR A 25 17.48 -5.34 -3.99
CA THR A 25 17.99 -3.97 -4.08
C THR A 25 17.77 -3.37 -5.47
N PHE A 26 17.66 -2.05 -5.54
CA PHE A 26 17.49 -1.25 -6.73
C PHE A 26 18.63 -1.45 -7.73
N ASN A 27 19.88 -1.36 -7.28
CA ASN A 27 21.04 -1.53 -8.18
C ASN A 27 21.10 -2.93 -8.79
N THR A 28 20.82 -3.98 -8.01
CA THR A 28 20.80 -5.35 -8.54
C THR A 28 19.62 -5.54 -9.49
N LEU A 29 18.46 -4.93 -9.22
CA LEU A 29 17.33 -4.93 -10.16
C LEU A 29 17.71 -4.28 -11.49
N VAL A 30 18.32 -3.10 -11.47
CA VAL A 30 18.77 -2.42 -12.70
C VAL A 30 19.78 -3.29 -13.46
N HIS A 31 20.73 -3.89 -12.75
CA HIS A 31 21.73 -4.79 -13.32
C HIS A 31 21.11 -6.05 -13.94
N GLU A 32 20.20 -6.71 -13.24
CA GLU A 32 19.48 -7.89 -13.73
C GLU A 32 18.65 -7.59 -14.98
N VAL A 33 17.92 -6.47 -14.99
CA VAL A 33 17.09 -6.05 -16.13
C VAL A 33 17.97 -5.68 -17.33
N TRP A 34 19.11 -5.03 -17.07
CA TRP A 34 20.10 -4.70 -18.09
C TRP A 34 20.66 -5.97 -18.74
N LEU A 35 21.20 -6.88 -17.93
CA LEU A 35 21.76 -8.14 -18.39
C LEU A 35 20.72 -9.03 -19.08
N ALA A 36 19.50 -9.09 -18.55
CA ALA A 36 18.43 -9.87 -19.17
C ALA A 36 18.04 -9.33 -20.56
N THR A 37 18.23 -8.03 -20.81
CA THR A 37 17.84 -7.38 -22.06
C THR A 37 18.97 -7.32 -23.09
N LEU A 38 20.21 -7.11 -22.65
CA LEU A 38 21.38 -6.86 -23.51
C LEU A 38 22.42 -7.98 -23.47
N GLY A 39 22.36 -8.88 -22.48
CA GLY A 39 23.26 -10.03 -22.35
C GLY A 39 24.63 -9.74 -21.74
N SER A 40 25.01 -8.46 -21.56
CA SER A 40 26.28 -8.05 -20.96
C SER A 40 26.18 -6.63 -20.38
N ASP A 41 27.06 -6.30 -19.44
CA ASP A 41 27.29 -4.98 -18.86
C ASP A 41 28.68 -4.39 -19.20
N ASP A 42 29.49 -5.12 -19.96
CA ASP A 42 30.85 -4.75 -20.39
C ASP A 42 30.84 -3.81 -21.62
N GLY A 43 30.00 -2.78 -21.58
CA GLY A 43 29.86 -1.86 -22.70
C GLY A 43 28.82 -0.78 -22.48
N ASP A 44 28.71 0.11 -23.45
CA ASP A 44 27.56 1.00 -23.55
C ASP A 44 26.40 0.32 -24.30
N PHE A 45 25.20 0.83 -24.08
CA PHE A 45 23.94 0.30 -24.57
C PHE A 45 23.99 0.03 -26.08
N PHE A 46 24.60 0.93 -26.85
CA PHE A 46 24.65 0.84 -28.31
C PHE A 46 25.68 -0.20 -28.79
N THR A 47 26.86 -0.25 -28.17
CA THR A 47 27.90 -1.25 -28.47
C THR A 47 27.45 -2.68 -28.14
N LEU A 48 26.55 -2.82 -27.17
CA LEU A 48 25.91 -4.10 -26.82
C LEU A 48 24.76 -4.49 -27.77
N GLY A 49 24.52 -3.73 -28.84
CA GLY A 49 23.44 -3.98 -29.79
C GLY A 49 22.06 -3.51 -29.30
N GLY A 50 22.03 -2.58 -28.35
CA GLY A 50 20.81 -2.00 -27.80
C GLY A 50 20.05 -1.16 -28.83
N GLU A 51 18.77 -1.48 -29.03
CA GLU A 51 17.82 -0.70 -29.84
C GLU A 51 16.72 -0.07 -28.97
N SER A 52 15.99 0.90 -29.52
CA SER A 52 14.93 1.62 -28.79
C SER A 52 13.91 0.69 -28.14
N LEU A 53 13.58 -0.46 -28.76
CA LEU A 53 12.67 -1.44 -28.18
C LEU A 53 13.22 -2.09 -26.89
N GLN A 54 14.53 -2.34 -26.83
CA GLN A 54 15.19 -2.86 -25.63
C GLN A 54 15.25 -1.80 -24.53
N ALA A 55 15.54 -0.54 -24.87
CA ALA A 55 15.49 0.56 -23.92
C ALA A 55 14.08 0.69 -23.31
N ILE A 56 13.04 0.68 -24.15
CA ILE A 56 11.64 0.72 -23.71
C ILE A 56 11.31 -0.46 -22.78
N LYS A 57 11.82 -1.67 -23.06
CA LYS A 57 11.63 -2.82 -22.16
C LYS A 57 12.26 -2.59 -20.79
N ILE A 58 13.52 -2.14 -20.75
CA ILE A 58 14.22 -1.84 -19.48
C ILE A 58 13.43 -0.79 -18.69
N ILE A 59 13.06 0.31 -19.34
CA ILE A 59 12.27 1.40 -18.75
C ILE A 59 10.94 0.90 -18.18
N ASN A 60 10.19 0.11 -18.95
CA ASN A 60 8.90 -0.40 -18.52
C ASN A 60 9.02 -1.31 -17.30
N VAL A 61 10.02 -2.19 -17.25
CA VAL A 61 10.25 -3.06 -16.10
C VAL A 61 10.63 -2.24 -14.86
N LEU A 62 11.54 -1.28 -14.99
CA LEU A 62 11.95 -0.42 -13.87
C LEU A 62 10.80 0.49 -13.38
N ASN A 63 10.00 1.04 -14.28
CA ASN A 63 8.80 1.82 -13.95
C ASN A 63 7.71 0.97 -13.30
N ALA A 64 7.58 -0.31 -13.69
CA ALA A 64 6.66 -1.23 -13.05
C ALA A 64 7.03 -1.50 -11.59
N HIS A 65 8.33 -1.68 -11.31
CA HIS A 65 8.80 -2.10 -9.99
C HIS A 65 9.09 -0.94 -9.03
N CYS A 66 9.72 0.15 -9.51
CA CYS A 66 10.20 1.22 -8.64
C CYS A 66 9.47 2.55 -8.86
N ARG A 67 8.56 2.62 -9.86
CA ARG A 67 7.69 3.78 -10.15
C ARG A 67 8.50 5.08 -10.28
N LEU A 68 9.61 5.07 -11.03
CA LEU A 68 10.50 6.23 -11.14
C LEU A 68 10.09 7.23 -12.23
N ASP A 69 9.17 6.82 -13.12
CA ASP A 69 8.71 7.60 -14.28
C ASP A 69 9.86 7.95 -15.24
N LEU A 70 10.59 6.89 -15.61
CA LEU A 70 11.69 6.91 -16.57
C LEU A 70 11.18 7.03 -18.00
N ASN A 71 11.95 7.70 -18.84
CA ASN A 71 11.70 7.92 -20.25
C ASN A 71 12.86 7.39 -21.11
N LEU A 72 12.68 7.41 -22.43
CA LEU A 72 13.69 6.90 -23.37
C LEU A 72 15.02 7.67 -23.31
N SER A 73 14.98 8.99 -23.13
CA SER A 73 16.18 9.83 -23.00
C SER A 73 17.07 9.41 -21.83
N ASP A 74 16.50 8.94 -20.72
CA ASP A 74 17.28 8.53 -19.53
C ASP A 74 18.31 7.43 -19.83
N ILE A 75 18.01 6.49 -20.74
CA ILE A 75 18.96 5.45 -21.15
C ILE A 75 19.89 5.95 -22.26
N LEU A 76 19.36 6.72 -23.21
CA LEU A 76 20.15 7.16 -24.37
C LEU A 76 21.24 8.19 -23.99
N GLU A 77 20.96 9.05 -23.01
CA GLU A 77 21.92 10.03 -22.47
C GLU A 77 22.92 9.39 -21.51
N HIS A 78 22.56 8.26 -20.89
CA HIS A 78 23.39 7.52 -19.94
C HIS A 78 23.53 6.05 -20.36
N PRO A 79 24.17 5.75 -21.51
CA PRO A 79 24.12 4.43 -22.12
C PRO A 79 25.01 3.40 -21.42
N ARG A 80 25.81 3.76 -20.41
CA ARG A 80 26.59 2.79 -19.64
C ARG A 80 25.86 2.48 -18.36
N LEU A 81 25.82 1.20 -17.97
CA LEU A 81 25.09 0.75 -16.78
C LEU A 81 25.45 1.54 -15.51
N ALA A 82 26.74 1.78 -15.27
CA ALA A 82 27.19 2.55 -14.11
C ALA A 82 26.72 4.02 -14.12
N ASP A 83 26.68 4.64 -15.31
CA ASP A 83 26.22 6.02 -15.47
C ASP A 83 24.68 6.10 -15.39
N PHE A 84 23.99 5.10 -15.93
CA PHE A 84 22.55 4.96 -15.81
C PHE A 84 22.13 4.81 -14.35
N CYS A 85 22.73 3.91 -13.57
CA CYS A 85 22.44 3.75 -12.14
C CYS A 85 22.66 5.05 -11.35
N ARG A 86 23.73 5.79 -11.68
CA ARG A 86 24.02 7.09 -11.06
C ARG A 86 22.98 8.14 -11.41
N HIS A 87 22.59 8.23 -12.68
CA HIS A 87 21.53 9.11 -13.15
C HIS A 87 20.21 8.82 -12.45
N LEU A 88 19.81 7.54 -12.38
CA LEU A 88 18.56 7.16 -11.72
C LEU A 88 18.54 7.54 -10.23
N THR A 89 19.68 7.39 -9.54
CA THR A 89 19.82 7.80 -8.14
C THR A 89 19.66 9.32 -8.00
N GLN A 90 20.31 10.10 -8.87
CA GLN A 90 20.21 11.56 -8.87
C GLN A 90 18.80 12.05 -9.22
N LEU A 91 18.17 11.44 -10.22
CA LEU A 91 16.79 11.69 -10.62
C LEU A 91 15.84 11.42 -9.44
N ALA A 92 16.02 10.30 -8.76
CA ALA A 92 15.19 9.95 -7.61
C ALA A 92 15.37 10.91 -6.44
N HIS A 93 16.61 11.32 -6.15
CA HIS A 93 16.89 12.32 -5.14
C HIS A 93 16.25 13.68 -5.50
N ALA A 94 16.40 14.13 -6.74
CA ALA A 94 15.87 15.42 -7.21
C ALA A 94 14.33 15.44 -7.22
N ARG A 95 13.68 14.34 -7.62
CA ARG A 95 12.22 14.27 -7.81
C ARG A 95 11.47 13.88 -6.54
N TYR A 96 12.06 13.01 -5.73
CA TYR A 96 11.39 12.37 -4.58
C TYR A 96 12.08 12.64 -3.24
N GLY A 97 13.28 13.25 -3.23
CA GLY A 97 14.07 13.45 -2.01
C GLY A 97 14.62 12.14 -1.43
N LEU A 98 14.82 11.12 -2.28
CA LEU A 98 15.17 9.77 -1.86
C LEU A 98 16.67 9.48 -2.05
N ASP A 99 17.31 9.05 -0.98
CA ASP A 99 18.61 8.38 -1.03
C ASP A 99 18.52 6.95 -1.60
N PRO A 100 19.66 6.33 -2.02
CA PRO A 100 19.70 4.99 -2.62
C PRO A 100 18.95 3.92 -1.81
N GLN A 101 19.10 3.92 -0.48
CA GLN A 101 18.42 2.97 0.40
C GLN A 101 16.89 3.04 0.33
N HIS A 102 16.32 4.22 0.03
CA HIS A 102 14.87 4.35 -0.11
C HIS A 102 14.37 3.86 -1.47
N LEU A 103 15.23 3.81 -2.49
CA LEU A 103 14.91 3.18 -3.77
C LEU A 103 14.75 1.66 -3.60
N ASP A 104 15.59 1.04 -2.77
CA ASP A 104 15.44 -0.38 -2.42
C ASP A 104 14.06 -0.66 -1.81
N ILE A 105 13.62 0.20 -0.88
CA ILE A 105 12.29 0.11 -0.25
C ILE A 105 11.18 0.24 -1.31
N ARG A 106 11.28 1.18 -2.26
CA ARG A 106 10.30 1.32 -3.36
C ARG A 106 10.22 0.06 -4.21
N CYS A 107 11.36 -0.50 -4.60
CA CYS A 107 11.37 -1.71 -5.42
C CYS A 107 10.81 -2.91 -4.63
N ALA A 108 11.06 -3.00 -3.32
CA ALA A 108 10.47 -4.03 -2.47
C ALA A 108 8.94 -3.90 -2.35
N ILE A 109 8.41 -2.67 -2.24
CA ILE A 109 6.96 -2.41 -2.29
C ILE A 109 6.40 -2.85 -3.64
N GLY A 110 7.00 -2.43 -4.76
CA GLY A 110 6.53 -2.83 -6.09
C GLY A 110 6.50 -4.33 -6.28
N ARG A 111 7.49 -5.07 -5.77
CA ARG A 111 7.49 -6.54 -5.78
C ARG A 111 6.33 -7.13 -4.99
N CYS A 112 6.04 -6.62 -3.79
CA CYS A 112 4.91 -7.08 -2.98
C CYS A 112 3.57 -6.88 -3.69
N LEU A 113 3.45 -5.79 -4.47
CA LEU A 113 2.23 -5.46 -5.20
C LEU A 113 2.09 -6.26 -6.51
N SER A 114 3.20 -6.64 -7.15
CA SER A 114 3.20 -7.42 -8.40
C SER A 114 2.91 -8.91 -8.24
N THR A 115 3.14 -9.49 -7.06
CA THR A 115 2.87 -10.91 -6.78
C THR A 115 1.38 -11.16 -6.52
N GLU A 116 0.85 -12.32 -6.91
CA GLU A 116 -0.55 -12.69 -6.68
C GLU A 116 -0.98 -12.54 -5.20
N ALA A 117 -2.24 -12.16 -5.01
CA ALA A 117 -2.81 -11.89 -3.70
C ALA A 117 -3.12 -13.21 -2.97
N PRO A 118 -2.51 -13.47 -1.79
CA PRO A 118 -2.83 -14.66 -1.03
C PRO A 118 -4.14 -14.50 -0.27
N THR A 119 -4.93 -15.57 -0.19
CA THR A 119 -6.10 -15.63 0.70
C THR A 119 -5.65 -15.94 2.13
N SER A 120 -5.79 -14.98 3.04
CA SER A 120 -5.49 -15.13 4.47
C SER A 120 -6.43 -14.27 5.29
N SER A 121 -6.55 -14.57 6.58
CA SER A 121 -7.24 -13.72 7.55
C SER A 121 -6.25 -13.07 8.55
N ARG A 122 -4.94 -13.36 8.46
CA ARG A 122 -3.91 -12.84 9.38
C ARG A 122 -3.56 -11.39 9.09
N LEU A 123 -3.26 -10.60 10.13
CA LEU A 123 -2.85 -9.21 10.00
C LEU A 123 -1.46 -9.01 10.63
N PHE A 124 -0.50 -8.53 9.85
CA PHE A 124 0.76 -8.08 10.41
C PHE A 124 0.66 -6.60 10.78
N ILE A 125 1.16 -6.25 11.97
CA ILE A 125 1.18 -4.87 12.44
C ILE A 125 2.59 -4.55 12.93
N GLN A 126 3.28 -3.69 12.19
CA GLN A 126 4.53 -3.10 12.66
C GLN A 126 4.23 -2.27 13.90
N SER A 127 4.92 -2.59 15.01
CA SER A 127 4.61 -2.07 16.35
C SER A 127 4.33 -0.56 16.32
N PRO A 128 3.15 -0.11 16.77
CA PRO A 128 2.87 1.31 16.90
C PRO A 128 3.61 1.88 18.12
N GLU A 129 4.11 3.10 17.99
CA GLU A 129 4.49 3.91 19.16
C GLU A 129 3.25 4.53 19.85
N GLY A 130 2.08 4.47 19.23
CA GLY A 130 0.81 4.90 19.80
C GLY A 130 0.04 3.76 20.48
N THR A 131 -0.51 4.02 21.67
CA THR A 131 -1.31 3.05 22.43
C THR A 131 -2.66 2.76 21.75
N ASP A 132 -3.17 3.68 20.93
CA ASP A 132 -4.55 3.67 20.42
C ASP A 132 -4.73 2.86 19.14
N GLU A 133 -3.79 2.91 18.18
CA GLU A 133 -3.89 2.16 16.93
C GLU A 133 -3.77 0.65 17.16
N ARG A 134 -3.00 0.23 18.18
CA ARG A 134 -2.90 -1.18 18.59
C ARG A 134 -4.23 -1.68 19.13
N LEU A 135 -4.89 -0.89 19.98
CA LEU A 135 -6.21 -1.25 20.55
C LEU A 135 -7.25 -1.37 19.45
N LEU A 136 -7.21 -0.44 18.50
CA LEU A 136 -8.09 -0.42 17.35
C LEU A 136 -7.94 -1.66 16.46
N LEU A 137 -6.70 -2.02 16.12
CA LEU A 137 -6.43 -3.17 15.25
C LEU A 137 -6.60 -4.49 16.01
N ALA A 138 -6.33 -4.51 17.32
CA ALA A 138 -6.68 -5.63 18.21
C ALA A 138 -8.20 -5.85 18.28
N ALA A 139 -9.00 -4.79 18.25
CA ALA A 139 -10.46 -4.88 18.20
C ALA A 139 -10.98 -5.44 16.85
N LEU A 140 -10.20 -5.31 15.76
CA LEU A 140 -10.48 -6.04 14.51
C LEU A 140 -10.25 -7.56 14.68
N ALA A 141 -9.35 -7.96 15.57
CA ALA A 141 -8.86 -9.33 15.68
C ALA A 141 -9.61 -10.22 16.69
N ASP A 142 -10.53 -9.66 17.47
CA ASP A 142 -11.08 -10.28 18.69
C ASP A 142 -11.97 -11.52 18.48
N LYS A 143 -12.20 -12.00 17.24
CA LYS A 143 -12.86 -13.30 17.02
C LYS A 143 -12.19 -14.15 15.94
N ARG A 144 -11.43 -15.14 16.41
CA ARG A 144 -10.94 -16.37 15.71
C ARG A 144 -10.73 -16.20 14.20
N GLY A 145 -9.59 -15.64 13.81
CA GLY A 145 -9.17 -15.63 12.41
C GLY A 145 -8.03 -14.68 12.10
N VAL A 146 -7.84 -13.66 12.95
CA VAL A 146 -6.80 -12.65 12.76
C VAL A 146 -5.69 -12.82 13.78
N ASP A 147 -4.56 -13.37 13.34
CA ASP A 147 -3.33 -13.34 14.12
C ASP A 147 -2.68 -11.97 13.94
N ILE A 148 -2.57 -11.19 15.03
CA ILE A 148 -1.76 -9.95 15.04
C ILE A 148 -0.31 -10.31 15.31
N LEU A 149 0.53 -10.10 14.30
CA LEU A 149 1.96 -10.37 14.40
C LEU A 149 2.73 -9.08 14.67
N SER A 150 3.56 -9.08 15.71
CA SER A 150 4.49 -7.99 16.03
C SER A 150 5.80 -8.14 15.23
N PRO A 151 6.65 -7.10 15.15
CA PRO A 151 7.95 -7.20 14.47
C PRO A 151 8.85 -8.33 14.98
N GLN A 152 8.69 -8.75 16.23
CA GLN A 152 9.45 -9.84 16.87
C GLN A 152 9.06 -11.23 16.35
N ALA A 153 7.90 -11.34 15.69
CA ALA A 153 7.42 -12.59 15.09
C ALA A 153 8.02 -12.86 13.70
N LEU A 154 8.96 -12.04 13.23
CA LEU A 154 9.66 -12.23 11.96
C LEU A 154 11.02 -12.92 12.14
N PRO A 155 11.46 -13.70 11.13
CA PRO A 155 10.83 -13.92 9.83
C PRO A 155 9.57 -14.81 9.89
N LEU A 156 8.60 -14.52 9.03
CA LEU A 156 7.36 -15.30 8.93
C LEU A 156 7.67 -16.72 8.43
N PRO A 157 7.05 -17.76 9.00
CA PRO A 157 7.10 -19.12 8.44
C PRO A 157 6.71 -19.12 6.95
N ALA A 158 7.33 -20.00 6.15
CA ALA A 158 7.16 -20.01 4.70
C ALA A 158 5.70 -20.16 4.23
N GLU A 159 4.88 -20.82 5.04
CA GLU A 159 3.47 -21.13 4.73
C GLU A 159 2.50 -20.05 5.19
N TRP A 160 3.00 -18.96 5.78
CA TRP A 160 2.15 -17.90 6.31
C TRP A 160 1.97 -16.78 5.29
N SER A 161 0.71 -16.53 4.95
CA SER A 161 0.25 -15.35 4.23
C SER A 161 -0.52 -14.40 5.14
N LEU A 162 -0.60 -13.15 4.73
CA LEU A 162 -1.19 -12.02 5.44
C LEU A 162 -2.26 -11.38 4.58
N ASN A 163 -3.43 -11.12 5.17
CA ASN A 163 -4.46 -10.32 4.54
C ASN A 163 -4.02 -8.86 4.44
N ALA A 164 -3.37 -8.34 5.49
CA ALA A 164 -2.75 -7.03 5.42
C ALA A 164 -1.46 -6.95 6.24
N ALA A 165 -0.53 -6.13 5.77
CA ALA A 165 0.65 -5.67 6.49
C ALA A 165 0.51 -4.17 6.75
N ILE A 166 0.45 -3.81 8.02
CA ILE A 166 0.22 -2.44 8.48
C ILE A 166 1.54 -1.87 9.00
N PHE A 167 2.01 -0.79 8.38
CA PHE A 167 3.25 -0.09 8.70
C PHE A 167 2.91 1.25 9.35
N ASN A 168 3.30 1.42 10.60
CA ASN A 168 3.05 2.64 11.35
C ASN A 168 4.23 3.60 11.16
N VAL A 169 4.01 4.68 10.40
CA VAL A 169 5.04 5.69 10.11
C VAL A 169 5.25 6.55 11.35
N PRO A 170 6.48 6.71 11.88
CA PRO A 170 6.70 7.47 13.09
C PRO A 170 6.21 8.92 12.99
N ASN A 171 5.85 9.53 14.12
CA ASN A 171 5.47 10.94 14.15
C ASN A 171 6.71 11.85 14.29
N GLU A 172 7.75 11.37 14.96
CA GLU A 172 8.98 12.13 15.19
C GLU A 172 10.02 11.89 14.09
N ALA A 173 10.57 12.97 13.54
CA ALA A 173 11.56 12.89 12.46
C ALA A 173 12.85 12.16 12.86
N THR A 174 13.19 12.15 14.15
CA THR A 174 14.33 11.44 14.75
C THR A 174 14.24 9.93 14.57
N GLN A 175 13.04 9.38 14.38
CA GLN A 175 12.78 7.95 14.26
C GLN A 175 12.69 7.47 12.81
N TYR A 176 12.75 8.37 11.82
CA TYR A 176 12.54 8.00 10.41
C TYR A 176 13.63 7.07 9.89
N ALA A 177 14.89 7.35 10.23
CA ALA A 177 16.01 6.53 9.77
C ALA A 177 15.91 5.08 10.28
N SER A 178 15.74 4.89 11.59
CA SER A 178 15.60 3.56 12.18
C SER A 178 14.35 2.82 11.71
N TRP A 179 13.25 3.54 11.45
CA TRP A 179 12.04 2.96 10.89
C TRP A 179 12.21 2.50 9.44
N LEU A 180 12.89 3.26 8.60
CA LEU A 180 13.18 2.91 7.20
C LEU A 180 14.09 1.68 7.12
N ASP A 181 15.10 1.58 7.98
CA ASP A 181 15.97 0.41 8.07
C ASP A 181 15.18 -0.86 8.42
N ALA A 182 14.29 -0.75 9.42
CA ALA A 182 13.40 -1.85 9.81
C ALA A 182 12.41 -2.20 8.69
N LEU A 183 11.84 -1.20 8.01
CA LEU A 183 10.89 -1.39 6.92
C LEU A 183 11.53 -2.16 5.76
N SER A 184 12.77 -1.83 5.39
CA SER A 184 13.50 -2.52 4.32
C SER A 184 13.62 -4.02 4.59
N ALA A 185 14.07 -4.40 5.78
CA ALA A 185 14.18 -5.80 6.19
C ALA A 185 12.83 -6.53 6.16
N LEU A 186 11.76 -5.87 6.60
CA LEU A 186 10.41 -6.44 6.57
C LEU A 186 9.94 -6.71 5.15
N LEU A 187 10.03 -5.71 4.27
CA LEU A 187 9.52 -5.79 2.90
C LEU A 187 10.17 -6.89 2.08
N HIS A 188 11.42 -7.27 2.35
CA HIS A 188 12.06 -8.39 1.67
C HIS A 188 11.44 -9.76 2.02
N THR A 189 10.69 -9.87 3.11
CA THR A 189 10.06 -11.13 3.55
C THR A 189 8.60 -11.30 3.10
N LEU A 190 8.00 -10.23 2.58
CA LEU A 190 6.58 -10.12 2.26
C LEU A 190 6.15 -10.42 0.80
N PRO A 191 7.02 -10.50 -0.23
CA PRO A 191 6.57 -10.76 -1.60
C PRO A 191 5.81 -12.08 -1.70
N GLY A 192 4.66 -12.07 -2.38
CA GLY A 192 3.75 -13.22 -2.51
C GLY A 192 3.02 -13.61 -1.23
N ARG A 193 3.23 -12.87 -0.14
CA ARG A 193 2.67 -13.19 1.18
C ARG A 193 1.71 -12.15 1.72
N VAL A 194 1.55 -10.99 1.08
CA VAL A 194 0.68 -9.90 1.58
C VAL A 194 -0.37 -9.56 0.56
N ASN A 195 -1.64 -9.55 0.97
CA ASN A 195 -2.72 -9.05 0.13
C ASN A 195 -2.78 -7.51 0.16
N HIS A 196 -2.94 -6.85 1.31
CA HIS A 196 -2.94 -5.39 1.42
C HIS A 196 -1.72 -4.84 2.16
N MET A 197 -1.12 -3.76 1.65
CA MET A 197 -0.10 -2.99 2.35
C MET A 197 -0.71 -1.67 2.80
N ILE A 198 -0.60 -1.35 4.08
CA ILE A 198 -1.26 -0.20 4.68
C ILE A 198 -0.22 0.64 5.40
N PHE A 199 -0.06 1.91 5.02
CA PHE A 199 0.82 2.84 5.72
C PHE A 199 -0.01 3.85 6.49
N MET A 200 0.17 3.88 7.81
CA MET A 200 -0.50 4.82 8.71
C MET A 200 0.42 6.00 8.98
N HIS A 201 0.01 7.22 8.64
CA HIS A 201 0.82 8.43 8.83
C HIS A 201 0.07 9.57 9.50
N ASP A 202 0.79 10.51 10.10
CA ASP A 202 0.21 11.76 10.60
C ASP A 202 0.02 12.78 9.47
N THR A 203 -0.65 13.89 9.76
CA THR A 203 -0.86 14.99 8.80
C THR A 203 0.36 15.91 8.66
N ALA A 204 1.44 15.69 9.40
CA ALA A 204 2.54 16.65 9.53
C ALA A 204 3.84 16.12 8.92
N GLY A 205 4.61 15.35 9.68
CA GLY A 205 5.95 14.90 9.30
C GLY A 205 5.94 13.60 8.52
N GLY A 206 5.16 12.63 8.98
CA GLY A 206 5.00 11.31 8.35
C GLY A 206 4.44 11.43 6.94
N ALA A 207 3.55 12.40 6.69
CA ALA A 207 3.01 12.69 5.36
C ALA A 207 4.10 13.01 4.32
N ARG A 208 5.18 13.72 4.69
CA ARG A 208 6.26 14.04 3.75
C ARG A 208 7.10 12.82 3.43
N LEU A 209 7.40 12.00 4.44
CA LEU A 209 8.15 10.76 4.26
C LEU A 209 7.38 9.77 3.38
N THR A 210 6.09 9.57 3.66
CA THR A 210 5.22 8.73 2.82
C THR A 210 5.03 9.31 1.44
N GLN A 211 4.90 10.63 1.30
CA GLN A 211 4.81 11.27 -0.02
C GLN A 211 6.08 11.05 -0.83
N GLY A 212 7.27 11.10 -0.24
CA GLY A 212 8.52 10.76 -0.94
C GLY A 212 8.59 9.28 -1.31
N LEU A 213 8.35 8.40 -0.34
CA LEU A 213 8.49 6.95 -0.51
C LEU A 213 7.44 6.34 -1.44
N LEU A 214 6.21 6.82 -1.36
CA LEU A 214 5.05 6.23 -2.04
C LEU A 214 4.49 7.11 -3.15
N ARG A 215 5.18 8.21 -3.50
CA ARG A 215 4.82 9.01 -4.68
C ARG A 215 4.66 8.10 -5.89
N ASP A 216 3.56 8.27 -6.61
CA ASP A 216 3.26 7.58 -7.86
C ASP A 216 2.98 6.07 -7.75
N PHE A 217 2.97 5.51 -6.53
CA PHE A 217 2.35 4.21 -6.29
C PHE A 217 0.83 4.36 -6.25
N ARG A 218 0.17 4.04 -7.37
CA ARG A 218 -1.28 3.85 -7.44
C ARG A 218 -1.58 2.37 -7.58
N HIS A 219 -2.02 1.74 -6.50
CA HIS A 219 -2.32 0.31 -6.48
C HIS A 219 -3.46 0.03 -5.51
N GLU A 220 -4.46 -0.78 -5.90
CA GLU A 220 -5.64 -1.09 -5.07
C GLU A 220 -5.26 -1.78 -3.74
N ARG A 221 -4.17 -2.55 -3.78
CA ARG A 221 -3.57 -3.23 -2.63
C ARG A 221 -2.68 -2.35 -1.75
N LEU A 222 -2.40 -1.10 -2.13
CA LEU A 222 -1.63 -0.15 -1.32
C LEU A 222 -2.56 0.95 -0.78
N LEU A 223 -2.67 1.03 0.54
CA LEU A 223 -3.53 2.00 1.23
C LEU A 223 -2.70 2.95 2.09
N LEU A 224 -3.02 4.23 2.02
CA LEU A 224 -2.50 5.29 2.89
C LEU A 224 -3.63 5.71 3.81
N LEU A 225 -3.40 5.63 5.12
CA LEU A 225 -4.41 6.01 6.13
C LEU A 225 -3.83 7.03 7.10
N HIS A 226 -4.67 7.98 7.49
CA HIS A 226 -4.36 8.94 8.51
C HIS A 226 -4.47 8.29 9.89
N LYS A 227 -3.46 8.52 10.72
CA LYS A 227 -3.55 8.22 12.15
C LYS A 227 -4.64 9.07 12.77
N VAL A 228 -5.39 8.43 13.66
CA VAL A 228 -6.42 9.12 14.44
C VAL A 228 -5.73 9.97 15.49
N ASP A 229 -6.04 11.27 15.52
CA ASP A 229 -5.50 12.18 16.52
C ASP A 229 -6.23 11.93 17.85
N ALA A 230 -5.54 11.31 18.82
CA ALA A 230 -6.07 11.09 20.17
C ALA A 230 -6.54 12.39 20.86
N ARG A 231 -6.08 13.56 20.39
CA ARG A 231 -6.50 14.88 20.89
C ARG A 231 -7.75 15.43 20.22
N ARG A 232 -8.21 14.84 19.10
CA ARG A 232 -9.43 15.24 18.39
C ARG A 232 -10.56 14.25 18.67
N GLN A 233 -11.41 14.66 19.60
CA GLN A 233 -12.62 13.97 20.02
C GLN A 233 -13.77 14.24 19.01
N ALA A 234 -13.57 13.91 17.73
CA ALA A 234 -14.59 14.02 16.68
C ALA A 234 -14.39 12.95 15.60
N VAL A 235 -15.47 12.57 14.91
CA VAL A 235 -15.37 11.73 13.70
C VAL A 235 -14.61 12.54 12.65
N ASP A 236 -13.36 12.18 12.40
CA ASP A 236 -12.48 12.82 11.43
C ASP A 236 -12.21 11.90 10.22
N ALA A 237 -11.33 12.36 9.32
CA ALA A 237 -10.97 11.61 8.13
C ALA A 237 -10.34 10.24 8.47
N GLY A 238 -9.50 10.18 9.53
CA GLY A 238 -8.85 8.94 9.95
C GLY A 238 -9.86 7.89 10.43
N VAL A 239 -10.85 8.29 11.25
CA VAL A 239 -11.93 7.37 11.69
C VAL A 239 -12.74 6.86 10.50
N THR A 240 -13.03 7.72 9.53
CA THR A 240 -13.78 7.36 8.31
C THR A 240 -13.00 6.36 7.45
N GLU A 241 -11.72 6.62 7.20
CA GLU A 241 -10.79 5.75 6.46
C GLU A 241 -10.67 4.37 7.10
N LEU A 242 -10.75 4.31 8.43
CA LEU A 242 -10.62 3.08 9.19
C LEU A 242 -11.89 2.22 9.13
N ILE A 243 -13.06 2.84 9.20
CA ILE A 243 -14.32 2.15 8.96
C ILE A 243 -14.34 1.61 7.52
N ALA A 244 -13.88 2.39 6.54
CA ALA A 244 -13.74 1.93 5.16
C ALA A 244 -12.74 0.77 5.03
N LEU A 245 -11.62 0.81 5.77
CA LEU A 245 -10.67 -0.30 5.82
C LEU A 245 -11.34 -1.56 6.38
N SER A 246 -12.10 -1.44 7.47
CA SER A 246 -12.79 -2.59 8.06
C SER A 246 -13.70 -3.27 7.04
N ALA A 247 -14.47 -2.49 6.28
CA ALA A 247 -15.31 -3.00 5.20
C ALA A 247 -14.49 -3.72 4.12
N ARG A 248 -13.37 -3.12 3.68
CA ARG A 248 -12.47 -3.72 2.67
C ARG A 248 -11.85 -5.04 3.13
N LEU A 249 -11.52 -5.13 4.41
CA LEU A 249 -10.97 -6.35 5.01
C LEU A 249 -12.03 -7.42 5.33
N GLY A 250 -13.31 -7.15 5.03
CA GLY A 250 -14.41 -8.08 5.27
C GLY A 250 -14.97 -8.03 6.69
N TYR A 251 -14.80 -6.93 7.40
CA TYR A 251 -15.29 -6.74 8.76
C TYR A 251 -16.38 -5.67 8.84
N PHE A 252 -17.46 -5.97 9.56
CA PHE A 252 -18.52 -5.03 9.89
C PHE A 252 -18.34 -4.57 11.34
N PRO A 253 -18.17 -3.27 11.60
CA PRO A 253 -17.99 -2.78 12.96
C PRO A 253 -19.29 -2.96 13.73
N HIS A 254 -19.25 -3.75 14.80
CA HIS A 254 -20.32 -3.72 15.80
C HIS A 254 -20.26 -2.33 16.44
N ILE A 255 -21.34 -1.56 16.55
CA ILE A 255 -21.36 -0.23 17.22
C ILE A 255 -22.63 -0.19 18.05
N ARG A 256 -22.56 0.35 19.28
CA ARG A 256 -23.77 0.48 20.11
C ARG A 256 -24.42 1.82 19.76
N PHE A 257 -25.59 1.78 19.15
CA PHE A 257 -26.38 2.96 18.81
C PHE A 257 -27.19 3.40 20.02
N ASP A 258 -26.56 4.12 20.94
CA ASP A 258 -27.33 5.09 21.72
C ASP A 258 -27.47 6.39 20.89
N THR A 259 -28.50 7.19 21.22
CA THR A 259 -28.91 8.39 20.48
C THR A 259 -27.83 9.49 20.40
N ALA A 260 -26.68 9.30 21.03
CA ALA A 260 -25.60 10.27 21.06
C ALA A 260 -24.82 10.36 19.73
N ASN A 261 -24.87 9.32 18.87
CA ASN A 261 -23.86 9.16 17.82
C ASN A 261 -24.39 8.92 16.40
N GLU A 262 -25.43 9.65 16.01
CA GLU A 262 -26.03 9.60 14.65
C GLU A 262 -25.00 9.81 13.53
N ARG A 263 -23.98 10.67 13.73
CA ARG A 263 -22.95 10.94 12.71
C ARG A 263 -22.07 9.74 12.41
N LEU A 264 -21.68 9.00 13.44
CA LEU A 264 -20.84 7.81 13.31
C LEU A 264 -21.67 6.64 12.73
N ASN A 265 -22.94 6.56 13.09
CA ASN A 265 -23.90 5.65 12.46
C ASN A 265 -24.05 5.91 10.97
N GLY A 266 -24.38 7.15 10.59
CA GLY A 266 -24.51 7.54 9.18
C GLY A 266 -23.24 7.27 8.39
N CYS A 267 -22.06 7.55 8.97
CA CYS A 267 -20.77 7.25 8.34
C CYS A 267 -20.60 5.75 8.04
N VAL A 268 -20.87 4.88 9.01
CA VAL A 268 -20.78 3.43 8.83
C VAL A 268 -21.79 2.97 7.78
N LEU A 269 -23.05 3.38 7.92
CA LEU A 269 -24.10 3.00 6.98
C LEU A 269 -23.74 3.40 5.55
N ARG A 270 -23.29 4.63 5.35
CA ARG A 270 -22.86 5.14 4.04
C ARG A 270 -21.70 4.37 3.45
N ILE A 271 -20.68 4.01 4.24
CA ILE A 271 -19.53 3.22 3.79
C ILE A 271 -19.96 1.82 3.32
N PHE A 272 -20.97 1.23 3.97
CA PHE A 272 -21.54 -0.06 3.55
C PHE A 272 -22.63 0.07 2.46
N GLY A 273 -22.84 1.29 1.94
CA GLY A 273 -23.76 1.56 0.84
C GLY A 273 -25.23 1.53 1.28
N PHE A 274 -25.51 2.05 2.48
CA PHE A 274 -26.84 2.35 2.99
C PHE A 274 -27.00 3.89 3.05
N ASP A 275 -28.13 4.41 2.58
CA ASP A 275 -28.35 5.87 2.50
C ASP A 275 -28.67 6.48 3.88
N ASP A 276 -28.36 7.77 4.05
CA ASP A 276 -28.52 8.56 5.29
C ASP A 276 -29.99 8.71 5.80
N GLY A 277 -30.96 8.01 5.21
CA GLY A 277 -32.39 8.09 5.52
C GLY A 277 -33.07 6.79 5.93
N GLU A 278 -32.40 5.64 5.84
CA GLU A 278 -32.98 4.38 6.28
C GLU A 278 -32.68 4.17 7.77
N ASN A 279 -33.71 4.24 8.62
CA ASN A 279 -33.62 3.91 10.04
C ASN A 279 -33.47 2.38 10.22
N ILE A 280 -32.36 1.85 9.72
CA ILE A 280 -32.04 0.43 9.71
C ILE A 280 -31.31 0.10 11.01
N ASP A 281 -31.85 -0.87 11.75
CA ASP A 281 -31.16 -1.45 12.88
C ASP A 281 -29.89 -2.19 12.42
N HIS A 282 -28.81 -2.10 13.20
CA HIS A 282 -27.49 -2.67 12.92
C HIS A 282 -27.54 -4.15 12.57
N ARG A 283 -28.42 -4.91 13.22
CA ARG A 283 -28.61 -6.33 12.93
C ARG A 283 -29.12 -6.55 11.51
N ALA A 284 -29.99 -5.68 11.02
CA ALA A 284 -30.46 -5.70 9.63
C ALA A 284 -29.37 -5.22 8.67
N ALA A 285 -28.62 -4.15 9.00
CA ALA A 285 -27.48 -3.69 8.21
C ALA A 285 -26.40 -4.76 8.06
N PHE A 286 -26.01 -5.44 9.15
CA PHE A 286 -25.06 -6.55 9.15
C PHE A 286 -25.57 -7.73 8.31
N THR A 287 -26.84 -8.12 8.48
CA THR A 287 -27.45 -9.19 7.68
C THR A 287 -27.41 -8.84 6.19
N MET A 288 -27.64 -7.57 5.85
CA MET A 288 -27.61 -7.09 4.47
C MET A 288 -26.18 -7.01 3.91
N ALA A 289 -25.21 -6.59 4.72
CA ALA A 289 -23.79 -6.65 4.39
C ALA A 289 -23.31 -8.09 4.16
N GLN A 290 -23.77 -9.05 4.97
CA GLN A 290 -23.46 -10.48 4.81
C GLN A 290 -24.12 -11.10 3.57
N ARG A 291 -25.27 -10.57 3.13
CA ARG A 291 -25.88 -10.96 1.84
C ARG A 291 -25.10 -10.42 0.64
N ARG A 292 -24.60 -9.18 0.72
CA ARG A 292 -23.79 -8.55 -0.34
C ARG A 292 -22.37 -9.14 -0.42
N ASN A 293 -21.78 -9.46 0.73
CA ASN A 293 -20.45 -10.03 0.85
C ASN A 293 -20.48 -11.24 1.81
N PRO A 294 -20.73 -12.45 1.29
CA PRO A 294 -20.78 -13.68 2.08
C PRO A 294 -19.45 -13.94 2.78
N GLY A 295 -19.47 -13.97 4.11
CA GLY A 295 -18.27 -14.17 4.94
C GLY A 295 -17.84 -12.96 5.75
N VAL A 296 -18.49 -11.80 5.57
CA VAL A 296 -18.26 -10.63 6.43
C VAL A 296 -18.47 -10.97 7.90
N GLN A 297 -17.51 -10.59 8.75
CA GLN A 297 -17.49 -10.88 10.17
C GLN A 297 -17.75 -9.64 11.01
N LEU A 298 -18.38 -9.81 12.18
CA LEU A 298 -18.48 -8.73 13.16
C LEU A 298 -17.14 -8.52 13.88
N CYS A 299 -16.67 -7.28 13.94
CA CYS A 299 -15.50 -6.91 14.73
C CYS A 299 -15.85 -6.01 15.92
N SER A 300 -15.04 -6.04 16.99
CA SER A 300 -15.28 -5.32 18.25
C SER A 300 -14.80 -3.86 18.22
N LEU A 301 -14.72 -3.25 17.03
CA LEU A 301 -14.42 -1.84 16.83
C LEU A 301 -15.38 -0.92 17.62
N ALA A 302 -16.57 -1.44 17.98
CA ALA A 302 -17.58 -0.85 18.86
C ALA A 302 -17.00 -0.13 20.05
N HIS A 303 -16.20 -0.84 20.85
CA HIS A 303 -15.81 -0.35 22.15
C HIS A 303 -14.99 0.93 22.01
N TRP A 304 -14.10 0.95 21.03
CA TRP A 304 -13.23 2.08 20.75
C TRP A 304 -13.93 3.23 20.02
N LEU A 305 -14.76 2.93 19.01
CA LEU A 305 -15.57 3.97 18.35
C LEU A 305 -16.56 4.60 19.34
N ASN A 306 -17.10 3.82 20.29
CA ASN A 306 -17.93 4.32 21.38
C ASN A 306 -17.13 5.12 22.41
N LEU A 307 -15.83 4.84 22.59
CA LEU A 307 -14.97 5.65 23.46
C LEU A 307 -14.72 7.03 22.84
N ILE A 308 -14.31 7.12 21.56
CA ILE A 308 -14.23 8.41 20.85
C ILE A 308 -15.59 9.12 20.88
N SER A 309 -16.60 8.31 20.59
CA SER A 309 -18.01 8.43 20.88
C SER A 309 -18.35 9.39 22.04
N ALA A 310 -18.23 8.80 23.22
CA ALA A 310 -18.55 9.37 24.53
C ALA A 310 -17.64 10.54 24.95
N HIS A 311 -16.45 10.69 24.35
CA HIS A 311 -15.56 11.82 24.64
C HIS A 311 -15.87 13.05 23.75
N SER A 312 -16.52 12.87 22.61
CA SER A 312 -16.92 13.97 21.71
C SER A 312 -18.07 14.82 22.27
N ASP A 313 -18.97 14.22 23.05
CA ASP A 313 -20.11 14.88 23.70
C ASP A 313 -19.75 15.80 24.87
N LYS A 314 -18.51 15.77 25.36
CA LYS A 314 -18.09 16.55 26.54
C LYS A 314 -17.67 17.99 26.25
N ARG A 315 -17.86 18.52 25.02
CA ARG A 315 -17.65 19.95 24.74
C ARG A 315 -18.96 20.74 24.77
N PRO A 316 -19.01 21.91 25.43
CA PRO A 316 -20.15 22.81 25.33
C PRO A 316 -20.23 23.38 23.91
N ASN A 317 -21.43 23.30 23.34
CA ASN A 317 -21.83 23.88 22.07
C ASN A 317 -21.21 25.27 21.85
N LYS A 318 -20.31 25.41 20.87
CA LYS A 318 -20.08 26.70 20.21
C LYS A 318 -20.44 26.58 18.73
N SER A 319 -21.63 27.08 18.45
CA SER A 319 -22.17 27.41 17.14
C SER A 319 -21.14 28.09 16.22
N GLY A 320 -21.08 27.66 14.95
CA GLY A 320 -20.41 28.43 13.91
C GLY A 320 -20.06 27.63 12.65
N ARG A 321 -21.02 27.54 11.72
CA ARG A 321 -20.89 27.38 10.25
C ARG A 321 -19.51 27.02 9.68
N THR A 322 -19.45 25.91 8.93
CA THR A 322 -19.39 25.88 7.45
C THR A 322 -19.31 24.43 6.98
N ALA A 323 -20.33 23.97 6.25
CA ALA A 323 -20.29 22.69 5.55
C ALA A 323 -19.34 22.83 4.34
N LYS A 324 -18.26 22.06 4.32
CA LYS A 324 -17.50 21.76 3.11
C LYS A 324 -17.68 20.27 2.83
N THR A 325 -18.44 20.00 1.78
CA THR A 325 -18.63 18.69 1.17
C THR A 325 -17.26 18.09 0.87
N ILE A 326 -16.98 16.92 1.44
CA ILE A 326 -15.82 16.10 1.08
C ILE A 326 -16.31 15.17 -0.03
N ASP A 327 -15.99 15.50 -1.28
CA ASP A 327 -16.09 14.55 -2.39
C ASP A 327 -15.03 13.47 -2.18
N VAL A 328 -15.47 12.30 -1.72
CA VAL A 328 -14.64 11.09 -1.74
C VAL A 328 -14.72 10.54 -3.16
N ASN A 329 -13.62 10.67 -3.89
CA ASN A 329 -13.43 10.11 -5.23
C ASN A 329 -13.65 8.59 -5.18
N MET A 330 -14.83 8.15 -5.58
CA MET A 330 -15.16 6.77 -5.91
C MET A 330 -14.96 6.59 -7.42
N GLU A 331 -13.75 6.28 -7.85
CA GLU A 331 -13.50 5.72 -9.17
C GLU A 331 -12.84 4.35 -9.05
N GLY A 332 -13.53 3.34 -9.61
CA GLY A 332 -12.92 2.10 -10.08
C GLY A 332 -13.25 0.82 -9.30
N ALA A 333 -14.47 0.31 -9.46
CA ALA A 333 -14.74 -1.13 -9.41
C ALA A 333 -16.05 -1.42 -10.17
N HIS A 334 -15.90 -1.78 -11.45
CA HIS A 334 -16.92 -2.51 -12.20
C HIS A 334 -16.59 -3.99 -12.18
#